data_AF-A0A3M7PC56-F1
#
_entry.id   AF-A0A3M7PC56-F1
#
_cell.length_a   1.000
_cell.length_b   1.000
_cell.length_c   1.000
_cell.angle_alpha   90.00
_cell.angle_beta   90.00
_cell.angle_gamma   90.00
#
_symmetry.space_group_name_H-M   'P 1'
#
loop_
_entity.id
_entity.type
_entity.pdbx_description
1 polymer ?
#
loop_
_entity_poly.entity_id
_entity_poly.type
_entity_poly.pdbx_seq_one_letter_code
_entity_poly.pdbx_strand_id
1 'polypeptide(L)'
;MNPTSILISVKKGRSCLHSSLKPLINYFEKNYKGTINFNAKYPIPTWNLYKRILSDLPRTDNTVEAWHGAFSSNESIGTTLFGAAKRNYSL
;
A
#
# COMPACT_ATOMS: atom_id res chain seq x y z
N MET A 1 0.13 1.53 -19.87
CA MET A 1 -0.77 0.36 -19.64
C MET A 1 -2.23 0.83 -19.53
N ASN A 2 -3.22 0.16 -20.14
CA ASN A 2 -4.65 0.55 -20.10
C ASN A 2 -5.29 0.20 -18.72
N PRO A 3 -6.07 1.07 -18.06
CA PRO A 3 -6.79 0.75 -16.81
C PRO A 3 -7.57 -0.58 -16.81
N THR A 4 -8.07 -1.00 -17.98
CA THR A 4 -8.78 -2.27 -18.18
C THR A 4 -7.88 -3.49 -17.92
N SER A 5 -6.57 -3.41 -18.15
CA SER A 5 -5.64 -4.53 -17.94
C SER A 5 -5.40 -4.82 -16.44
N ILE A 6 -5.59 -3.83 -15.57
CA ILE A 6 -5.51 -4.00 -14.12
C ILE A 6 -6.68 -4.85 -13.64
N LEU A 7 -7.89 -4.55 -14.11
CA LEU A 7 -9.09 -5.31 -13.76
C LEU A 7 -9.03 -6.77 -14.23
N ILE A 8 -8.46 -7.00 -15.41
CA ILE A 8 -8.20 -8.36 -15.93
C ILE A 8 -7.19 -9.11 -15.05
N SER A 9 -6.12 -8.44 -14.63
CA SER A 9 -5.09 -9.03 -13.76
C SER A 9 -5.64 -9.39 -12.38
N VAL A 10 -6.48 -8.53 -11.80
CA VAL A 10 -7.17 -8.79 -10.51
C VAL A 10 -8.11 -9.99 -10.63
N LYS A 11 -8.90 -10.09 -11.72
CA LYS A 11 -9.76 -11.26 -11.96
C LYS A 11 -8.96 -12.55 -12.07
N LYS A 12 -7.86 -12.55 -12.83
CA LYS A 12 -6.99 -13.72 -12.99
C LYS A 12 -6.36 -14.13 -11.65
N GLY A 13 -5.83 -13.17 -10.90
CA GLY A 13 -5.25 -13.41 -9.57
C GLY A 13 -6.23 -14.04 -8.59
N ARG A 14 -7.51 -13.64 -8.61
CA ARG A 14 -8.53 -14.18 -7.69
C ARG A 14 -8.71 -15.70 -7.82
N SER A 15 -8.55 -16.25 -9.02
CA SER A 15 -8.74 -17.69 -9.28
C SER A 15 -7.60 -18.57 -8.72
N CYS A 16 -6.41 -18.00 -8.53
CA CYS A 16 -5.24 -18.71 -8.01
C CYS A 16 -4.87 -18.31 -6.57
N LEU A 17 -5.63 -17.40 -5.96
CA LEU A 17 -5.37 -16.89 -4.61
C LEU A 17 -5.87 -17.85 -3.55
N HIS A 18 -5.01 -18.14 -2.57
CA HIS A 18 -5.36 -18.97 -1.42
C HIS A 18 -6.55 -18.38 -0.65
N SER A 19 -7.41 -19.23 -0.11
CA SER A 19 -8.68 -18.83 0.52
C SER A 19 -8.50 -17.85 1.69
N SER A 20 -7.39 -17.93 2.41
CA SER A 20 -7.05 -17.01 3.51
C SER A 20 -6.93 -15.55 3.07
N LEU A 21 -6.68 -15.27 1.78
CA LEU A 21 -6.55 -13.91 1.25
C LEU A 21 -7.87 -13.34 0.73
N LYS A 22 -8.96 -14.14 0.71
CA LYS A 22 -10.29 -13.66 0.31
C LYS A 22 -10.75 -12.39 1.06
N PRO A 23 -10.56 -12.26 2.40
CA PRO A 23 -10.95 -11.04 3.12
C PRO A 23 -10.24 -9.79 2.59
N LEU A 24 -8.94 -9.90 2.31
CA LEU A 24 -8.13 -8.81 1.77
C LEU A 24 -8.62 -8.41 0.37
N ILE A 25 -8.88 -9.39 -0.50
CA ILE A 25 -9.38 -9.12 -1.85
C ILE A 25 -10.76 -8.47 -1.82
N ASN A 26 -11.66 -8.95 -0.97
CA ASN A 26 -12.99 -8.35 -0.83
C ASN A 26 -12.90 -6.91 -0.32
N TYR A 27 -12.00 -6.63 0.62
CA TYR A 27 -11.72 -5.27 1.08
C TYR A 27 -11.23 -4.38 -0.08
N PHE A 28 -10.26 -4.86 -0.85
CA PHE A 28 -9.72 -4.13 -1.99
C PHE A 28 -10.81 -3.81 -3.03
N GLU A 29 -11.59 -4.82 -3.43
CA GLU A 29 -12.65 -4.63 -4.42
C GLU A 29 -13.71 -3.63 -3.95
N LYS A 30 -14.12 -3.71 -2.68
CA LYS A 30 -15.12 -2.81 -2.11
C LYS A 30 -14.63 -1.35 -2.06
N ASN A 31 -13.37 -1.13 -1.67
CA ASN A 31 -12.88 0.22 -1.38
C ASN A 31 -12.18 0.89 -2.56
N TYR A 32 -11.51 0.13 -3.42
CA TYR A 32 -10.61 0.66 -4.45
C TYR A 32 -11.13 0.44 -5.87
N LYS A 33 -11.79 -0.69 -6.15
CA LYS A 33 -12.41 -0.97 -7.45
C LYS A 33 -13.85 -0.46 -7.54
N GLY A 34 -14.61 -0.60 -6.45
CA GLY A 34 -16.06 -0.41 -6.44
C GLY A 34 -16.81 -1.61 -7.01
N THR A 35 -18.13 -1.57 -6.90
CA THR A 35 -19.06 -2.56 -7.46
C THR A 35 -20.07 -1.85 -8.37
N ILE A 36 -20.87 -2.61 -9.14
CA ILE A 36 -21.90 -2.03 -10.01
C ILE A 36 -22.87 -1.12 -9.24
N ASN A 37 -23.12 -1.43 -7.96
CA ASN A 37 -24.08 -0.72 -7.12
C ASN A 37 -23.44 0.34 -6.21
N PHE A 38 -22.11 0.39 -6.13
CA PHE A 38 -21.41 1.25 -5.17
C PHE A 38 -20.09 1.77 -5.75
N ASN A 39 -19.92 3.09 -5.69
CA ASN A 39 -18.66 3.73 -6.01
C ASN A 39 -17.57 3.34 -5.00
N ALA A 40 -16.33 3.19 -5.51
CA ALA A 40 -15.17 2.98 -4.68
C ALA A 40 -14.96 4.18 -3.74
N LYS A 41 -14.59 3.91 -2.49
CA LYS A 41 -14.17 4.96 -1.55
C LYS A 41 -12.91 5.68 -2.02
N TYR A 42 -12.03 4.96 -2.71
CA TYR A 42 -10.77 5.44 -3.26
C TYR A 42 -10.69 5.07 -4.75
N PRO A 43 -11.34 5.83 -5.64
CA PRO A 43 -11.43 5.49 -7.05
C PRO A 43 -10.05 5.56 -7.74
N ILE A 44 -9.86 4.80 -8.81
CA ILE A 44 -8.57 4.66 -9.54
C ILE A 44 -7.84 5.99 -9.80
N PRO A 45 -8.50 7.10 -10.19
CA PRO A 45 -7.82 8.38 -10.42
C PRO A 45 -7.11 8.98 -9.19
N THR A 46 -7.50 8.58 -7.97
CA THR A 46 -6.90 9.07 -6.73
C THR A 46 -5.69 8.25 -6.29
N TRP A 47 -5.35 7.17 -7.02
CA TRP A 47 -4.22 6.34 -6.64
C TRP A 47 -2.92 7.05 -7.01
N ASN A 48 -1.93 7.02 -6.11
CA ASN A 48 -0.62 7.65 -6.32
C ASN A 48 0.07 7.20 -7.62
N LEU A 49 -0.24 5.98 -8.08
CA LEU A 49 0.34 5.39 -9.27
C LEU A 49 -0.44 5.72 -10.57
N TYR A 50 -1.61 6.35 -10.49
CA TYR A 50 -2.52 6.54 -11.64
C TYR A 50 -1.85 7.25 -12.82
N LYS A 51 -1.27 8.44 -12.59
CA LYS A 51 -0.60 9.22 -13.65
C LYS A 51 0.59 8.46 -14.25
N ARG A 52 1.31 7.70 -13.43
CA ARG A 52 2.47 6.89 -13.87
C ARG A 52 2.03 5.74 -14.77
N ILE A 53 0.92 5.07 -14.45
CA ILE A 53 0.34 4.00 -15.28
C ILE A 53 -0.11 4.53 -16.64
N LEU A 54 -0.75 5.70 -16.66
CA LEU A 54 -1.15 6.36 -17.90
C LEU A 54 0.05 6.77 -18.75
N SER A 55 1.13 7.21 -18.11
CA SER A 55 2.38 7.63 -18.76
C SER A 55 3.34 6.47 -19.05
N ASP A 56 2.91 5.22 -18.79
CA ASP A 56 3.70 3.99 -18.92
C ASP A 56 5.07 4.02 -18.20
N LEU A 57 5.15 4.78 -17.11
CA LEU A 57 6.36 4.91 -16.31
C LEU A 57 6.55 3.73 -15.34
N PRO A 58 7.79 3.46 -14.90
CA PRO A 58 8.08 2.40 -13.94
C PRO A 58 7.22 2.49 -12.67
N ARG A 59 6.73 1.34 -12.20
CA ARG A 59 5.84 1.20 -11.03
C ARG A 59 6.59 1.12 -9.70
N THR A 60 7.86 1.49 -9.67
CA THR A 60 8.70 1.42 -8.47
C THR A 60 8.18 2.39 -7.42
N ASP A 61 7.86 1.84 -6.25
CA ASP A 61 7.49 2.64 -5.07
C ASP A 61 8.71 3.05 -4.24
N ASN A 62 9.91 3.02 -4.84
CA ASN A 62 11.19 3.27 -4.17
C ASN A 62 11.20 4.54 -3.33
N THR A 63 10.46 5.57 -3.75
CA THR A 63 10.35 6.81 -2.98
C THR A 63 9.51 6.61 -1.73
N VAL A 64 8.34 5.96 -1.80
CA VAL A 64 7.51 5.69 -0.60
C VAL A 64 8.18 4.66 0.30
N GLU A 65 8.76 3.61 -0.26
CA GLU A 65 9.54 2.62 0.51
C GLU A 65 10.74 3.28 1.21
N ALA A 66 11.42 4.22 0.56
CA ALA A 66 12.49 5.00 1.18
C ALA A 66 11.97 5.93 2.29
N TRP A 67 10.81 6.56 2.10
CA TRP A 67 10.17 7.38 3.14
C TRP A 67 9.73 6.55 4.34
N HIS A 68 9.11 5.38 4.14
CA HIS A 68 8.76 4.47 5.22
C HIS A 68 10.01 3.95 5.93
N GLY A 69 11.05 3.58 5.18
CA GLY A 69 12.34 3.16 5.74
C GLY A 69 12.98 4.23 6.61
N ALA A 70 13.04 5.48 6.13
CA ALA A 70 13.55 6.61 6.87
C ALA A 70 12.72 6.93 8.13
N PHE A 71 11.39 6.76 8.05
CA PHE A 71 10.50 6.97 9.19
C PHE A 71 10.71 5.90 10.27
N SER A 72 10.71 4.62 9.88
CA SER A 72 10.93 3.50 10.80
C SER A 72 12.33 3.51 11.43
N SER A 73 13.36 3.91 10.68
CA SER A 73 14.70 4.10 11.25
C SER A 73 14.71 5.20 12.31
N ASN A 74 13.99 6.30 12.09
CA ASN A 74 13.98 7.43 13.01
C ASN A 74 13.20 7.12 14.30
N GLU A 75 12.11 6.35 14.22
CA GLU A 75 11.36 5.87 15.40
C GLU A 75 12.21 4.92 16.27
N SER A 76 12.98 4.03 15.64
CA SER A 76 13.92 3.13 16.33
C SER A 76 15.01 3.91 17.07
N ILE A 77 15.58 4.94 16.42
CA ILE A 77 16.61 5.80 17.03
C ILE A 77 16.04 6.55 18.23
N GLY A 78 14.85 7.13 18.12
CA GLY A 78 14.17 7.79 19.23
C GLY A 78 13.99 6.86 20.43
N THR A 79 13.46 5.66 20.20
CA THR A 79 13.22 4.67 21.27
C THR A 79 14.52 4.22 21.95
N THR A 80 15.59 4.03 21.17
CA THR A 80 16.91 3.62 21.68
C THR A 80 17.57 4.73 22.50
N LEU A 81 17.49 5.99 22.05
CA LEU A 81 18.05 7.14 22.76
C LEU A 81 17.28 7.46 24.05
N PHE A 82 15.94 7.43 24.04
CA PHE A 82 15.14 7.63 25.25
C PHE A 82 15.28 6.47 26.25
N GLY A 83 15.43 5.23 25.76
CA GLY A 83 15.73 4.08 26.60
C GLY A 83 17.13 4.11 27.22
N ALA A 84 18.14 4.57 26.48
CA ALA A 84 19.50 4.76 26.98
C ALA A 84 19.59 5.90 27.99
N ALA A 85 18.86 7.01 27.77
CA ALA A 85 18.78 8.11 28.73
C ALA A 85 18.19 7.63 30.08
N LYS A 86 17.13 6.81 30.08
CA LYS A 86 16.53 6.27 31.32
C LYS A 86 17.48 5.37 32.13
N ARG A 87 18.40 4.64 31.50
CA ARG A 87 19.38 3.81 32.23
C ARG A 87 20.49 4.61 32.91
N ASN A 88 20.75 5.83 32.45
CA ASN A 88 21.80 6.70 33.02
C ASN A 88 21.29 7.60 34.18
N TYR A 89 20.00 7.54 34.52
CA TYR A 89 19.39 8.30 35.62
C TYR A 89 18.77 7.42 36.72
N SER A 90 19.04 6.12 36.75
CA SER A 90 18.69 5.27 37.90
C SER A 90 19.81 5.37 38.95
N LEU A 91 19.65 6.32 39.87
CA LEU A 91 20.28 6.31 41.19
C LEU A 91 19.58 5.30 42.09
#